data_AF-A0A537SF42-F1
#
_entry.id   AF-A0A537SF42-F1
#
_cell.length_a   1.000
_cell.length_b   1.000
_cell.length_c   1.000
_cell.angle_alpha   90.00
_cell.angle_beta   90.00
_cell.angle_gamma   90.00
#
_symmetry.space_group_name_H-M   'P 1'
#
loop_
_entity.id
_entity.type
_entity.pdbx_description
1 polymer ?
#
loop_
_entity_poly.entity_id
_entity_poly.type
_entity_poly.pdbx_seq_one_letter_code
_entity_poly.pdbx_strand_id
1 'polypeptide(L)'
;MNSPDQHTLLCAIEDARRILEEYVGAGPRDPAQTLHRLLVVLDKGELVHALDRISRRRVMRLLENTKKPPPTRAPAGRGLGERAQG
;
A
#
# COMPACT_ATOMS: atom_id res chain seq x y z
N MET A 1 -5.19 9.65 11.46
CA MET A 1 -5.87 8.47 12.04
C MET A 1 -5.67 7.29 11.11
N ASN A 2 -5.13 6.17 11.60
CA ASN A 2 -5.06 4.94 10.81
C ASN A 2 -6.50 4.46 10.53
N SER A 3 -6.77 4.07 9.29
CA SER A 3 -8.04 3.43 8.94
C SER A 3 -8.18 2.10 9.70
N PRO A 4 -9.41 1.65 9.98
CA PRO A 4 -9.64 0.35 10.65
C PRO A 4 -8.92 -0.79 9.92
N ASP A 5 -8.89 -0.74 8.58
CA ASP A 5 -8.15 -1.69 7.75
C ASP A 5 -6.64 -1.72 8.04
N GLN A 6 -6.03 -0.56 8.27
CA GLN A 6 -4.61 -0.46 8.63
C GLN A 6 -4.35 -0.99 10.04
N HIS A 7 -5.29 -0.78 10.97
CA HIS A 7 -5.18 -1.32 12.32
C HIS A 7 -5.27 -2.86 12.30
N THR A 8 -6.23 -3.42 11.57
CA THR A 8 -6.35 -4.88 11.37
C THR A 8 -5.08 -5.48 10.79
N LEU A 9 -4.49 -4.82 9.78
CA LEU A 9 -3.23 -5.25 9.16
C LEU A 9 -2.07 -5.22 10.16
N LEU A 10 -1.96 -4.14 10.95
CA LEU A 10 -0.89 -3.98 11.93
C LEU A 10 -0.96 -5.06 13.00
N CYS A 11 -2.14 -5.29 13.60
CA CYS A 11 -2.32 -6.33 14.61
C CYS A 11 -1.98 -7.72 14.07
N ALA A 12 -2.38 -8.05 12.83
CA ALA A 12 -2.05 -9.34 12.24
C ALA A 12 -0.55 -9.54 12.01
N ILE A 13 0.17 -8.48 11.62
CA ILE A 13 1.63 -8.51 11.45
C ILE A 13 2.33 -8.66 12.80
N GLU A 14 1.87 -7.96 13.83
CA GLU A 14 2.42 -8.07 15.19
C GLU A 14 2.23 -9.47 15.77
N ASP A 15 1.03 -10.05 15.60
CA ASP A 15 0.73 -11.43 16.00
C ASP A 15 1.61 -12.44 15.24
N ALA A 16 1.74 -12.28 13.92
CA ALA A 16 2.59 -13.15 13.11
C ALA A 16 4.07 -13.04 13.51
N ARG A 17 4.55 -11.82 13.80
CA ARG A 17 5.92 -11.59 14.29
C ARG A 17 6.15 -12.31 15.62
N ARG A 18 5.21 -12.20 16.56
CA ARG A 18 5.29 -12.88 17.86
C ARG A 18 5.37 -14.41 17.70
N ILE A 19 4.57 -14.99 16.81
CA ILE A 19 4.61 -16.44 16.52
C ILE A 19 5.98 -16.85 15.96
N LEU A 20 6.57 -16.03 15.09
CA LEU A 20 7.91 -16.29 14.53
C LEU A 20 9.01 -16.11 15.58
N GLU A 21 8.93 -15.12 16.46
CA GLU A 21 9.87 -14.91 17.56
C GLU A 21 9.89 -16.12 18.51
N GLU A 22 8.71 -16.67 18.84
CA GLU A 22 8.58 -17.90 19.63
C GLU A 22 9.24 -19.11 18.94
N TYR A 23 9.12 -19.23 17.62
CA TYR A 23 9.75 -20.31 16.85
C TYR A 23 11.28 -20.17 16.73
N VAL A 24 11.77 -18.94 16.55
CA VAL A 24 13.21 -18.64 16.42
C VAL A 24 13.92 -18.76 17.77
N GLY A 25 13.21 -18.59 18.89
CA GLY A 25 13.70 -18.77 20.25
C GLY A 25 14.35 -20.13 20.54
N ALA A 26 15.02 -20.23 21.69
CA ALA A 26 15.65 -21.46 22.16
C ALA A 26 14.60 -22.41 22.74
N GLY A 27 14.29 -23.50 22.04
CA GLY A 27 13.37 -24.53 22.50
C GLY A 27 13.07 -25.59 21.42
N PRO A 28 12.31 -26.65 21.76
CA PRO A 28 11.81 -27.62 20.79
C PRO A 28 10.95 -26.92 19.74
N ARG A 29 11.29 -27.10 18.46
CA ARG A 29 10.60 -26.46 17.34
C ARG A 29 9.63 -27.43 16.69
N ASP A 30 8.36 -27.06 16.65
CA ASP A 30 7.36 -27.72 15.80
C ASP A 30 6.99 -26.79 14.63
N PRO A 31 7.62 -26.96 13.45
CA PRO A 31 7.33 -26.13 12.29
C PRO A 31 5.88 -26.29 11.80
N ALA A 32 5.26 -27.46 11.96
CA ALA A 32 3.89 -27.68 11.54
C ALA A 32 2.90 -26.89 12.41
N GLN A 33 3.12 -26.91 13.73
CA GLN A 33 2.32 -26.12 14.66
C GLN A 33 2.52 -24.60 14.45
N THR A 34 3.75 -24.14 14.21
CA THR A 34 4.02 -22.74 13.91
C THR A 34 3.35 -22.28 12.63
N LEU A 35 3.42 -23.07 11.54
CA LEU A 35 2.72 -22.78 10.30
C LEU A 35 1.21 -22.72 10.48
N HIS A 36 0.63 -23.65 11.25
CA HIS A 36 -0.79 -23.63 11.55
C HIS A 36 -1.19 -22.34 12.30
N ARG A 37 -0.40 -21.92 13.30
CA ARG A 37 -0.63 -20.67 14.04
C ARG A 37 -0.55 -19.44 13.14
N LEU A 38 0.39 -19.41 12.20
CA LEU A 38 0.51 -18.33 11.21
C LEU A 38 -0.70 -18.27 10.29
N LEU A 39 -1.17 -19.42 9.79
CA LEU A 39 -2.37 -19.48 8.94
C LEU A 39 -3.60 -18.94 9.67
N VAL A 40 -3.79 -19.30 10.93
CA VAL A 40 -4.92 -18.80 11.74
C VAL A 40 -4.90 -17.27 11.90
N VAL A 41 -3.73 -16.63 11.89
CA VAL A 41 -3.60 -15.17 11.99
C VAL A 41 -3.73 -14.49 10.62
N LEU A 42 -3.06 -15.04 9.61
CA LEU A 42 -2.91 -14.42 8.29
C LEU A 42 -4.06 -14.74 7.32
N ASP A 43 -4.83 -15.79 7.56
CA ASP A 43 -5.97 -16.19 6.73
C ASP A 43 -7.32 -15.71 7.29
N LYS A 44 -7.31 -14.81 8.28
CA LYS A 44 -8.54 -14.20 8.81
C LYS A 44 -9.24 -13.42 7.70
N GLY A 45 -10.51 -13.73 7.44
CA GLY A 45 -11.30 -13.05 6.41
C GLY A 45 -11.28 -11.52 6.53
N GLU A 46 -11.33 -10.99 7.75
CA GLU A 46 -11.19 -9.55 8.03
C GLU A 46 -9.87 -8.96 7.50
N LEU A 47 -8.76 -9.69 7.62
CA LEU A 47 -7.46 -9.27 7.12
C LEU A 47 -7.42 -9.30 5.59
N VAL A 48 -7.94 -10.37 4.99
CA VAL A 48 -8.04 -10.52 3.53
C VAL A 48 -8.87 -9.38 2.94
N HIS A 49 -10.02 -9.07 3.55
CA HIS A 49 -10.88 -7.97 3.14
C HIS A 49 -10.24 -6.60 3.37
N ALA A 50 -9.55 -6.39 4.48
CA ALA A 50 -8.82 -5.15 4.75
C ALA A 50 -7.71 -4.92 3.70
N LEU A 51 -6.94 -5.96 3.38
CA LEU A 51 -5.91 -5.92 2.34
C LEU A 51 -6.49 -5.59 0.96
N ASP A 52 -7.58 -6.24 0.58
CA ASP A 52 -8.26 -5.99 -0.68
C ASP A 52 -8.81 -4.55 -0.76
N ARG A 53 -9.42 -4.02 0.32
CA ARG A 53 -9.84 -2.61 0.39
C ARG A 53 -8.68 -1.64 0.25
N ILE A 54 -7.55 -1.89 0.91
CA ILE A 54 -6.34 -1.07 0.80
C ILE A 54 -5.76 -1.12 -0.62
N SER A 55 -5.69 -2.32 -1.21
CA SER A 55 -5.18 -2.54 -2.57
C SER A 55 -6.02 -1.80 -3.60
N ARG A 56 -7.35 -1.94 -3.54
CA ARG A 56 -8.28 -1.21 -4.42
C ARG A 56 -8.14 0.30 -4.30
N ARG A 57 -8.01 0.85 -3.08
CA ARG A 57 -7.76 2.30 -2.87
C ARG A 57 -6.42 2.75 -3.46
N ARG A 58 -5.40 1.90 -3.46
CA ARG A 58 -4.12 2.20 -4.11
C ARG A 58 -4.26 2.18 -5.63
N VAL A 59 -4.92 1.18 -6.20
CA VAL A 59 -5.19 1.07 -7.64
C VAL A 59 -6.00 2.26 -8.15
N MET A 60 -7.06 2.68 -7.46
CA MET A 60 -7.86 3.84 -7.85
C MET A 60 -7.04 5.14 -7.89
N ARG A 61 -6.21 5.39 -6.86
CA ARG A 61 -5.32 6.58 -6.83
C ARG A 61 -4.30 6.58 -7.97
N LEU A 62 -3.80 5.42 -8.37
CA LEU A 62 -2.90 5.30 -9.51
C LEU A 62 -3.63 5.65 -10.82
N LEU A 63 -4.85 5.14 -11.02
CA LEU A 63 -5.66 5.46 -12.20
C LEU A 63 -6.03 6.94 -12.26
N GLU A 64 -6.37 7.57 -11.14
CA GLU A 64 -6.63 9.02 -11.07
C GLU A 64 -5.40 9.84 -11.49
N ASN A 65 -4.20 9.45 -11.05
CA ASN A 65 -2.95 10.10 -11.46
C ASN A 65 -2.66 9.95 -12.96
N THR A 66 -3.09 8.86 -13.60
CA THR A 66 -2.94 8.68 -15.06
C THR A 66 -3.95 9.49 -15.89
N LYS A 67 -5.08 9.90 -15.30
CA LYS A 67 -6.07 10.75 -15.98
C LYS A 67 -5.71 12.23 -15.95
N LYS A 68 -4.78 12.65 -15.09
CA LYS A 68 -4.32 14.03 -15.03
C LYS A 68 -3.42 14.29 -16.25
N PRO A 69 -3.81 15.17 -17.20
CA PRO A 69 -2.95 15.50 -18.33
C PRO A 69 -1.64 16.10 -17.79
N PRO A 70 -0.49 15.84 -18.46
CA PRO A 70 0.79 16.43 -18.06
C PRO A 70 0.61 17.95 -17.98
N PRO A 71 1.27 18.64 -17.03
CA PRO A 71 1.24 20.10 -17.01
C PRO A 71 1.77 20.57 -18.36
N THR A 72 0.87 21.09 -19.20
CA THR A 72 1.21 21.67 -20.48
C THR A 72 2.28 22.71 -20.19
N ARG A 73 3.53 22.44 -20.59
CA ARG A 73 4.57 23.47 -20.64
C ARG A 73 3.99 24.57 -21.50
N ALA A 74 3.58 25.67 -20.87
CA ALA A 74 3.18 26.87 -21.57
C ALA A 74 4.27 27.19 -22.62
N PRO A 75 3.91 27.48 -23.88
CA PRO A 75 4.90 27.78 -24.89
C PRO A 75 5.66 29.04 -24.46
N ALA A 76 6.90 28.84 -24.01
CA ALA A 76 7.84 29.91 -23.80
C ALA A 76 8.18 30.52 -25.17
N GLY A 77 7.75 31.76 -25.39
CA GLY A 77 8.33 32.67 -26.36
C GLY A 77 8.02 32.38 -27.83
N ARG A 78 6.99 33.04 -28.36
CA ARG A 78 7.03 33.51 -29.75
C ARG A 78 6.42 34.91 -29.82
N GLY A 79 7.26 35.90 -29.53
CA GLY A 79 7.05 37.31 -29.86
C GLY A 79 8.20 37.79 -30.73
N LEU A 80 8.29 37.26 -31.96
CA LEU A 80 9.12 37.84 -33.01
C LEU A 80 8.25 38.85 -33.76
N GLY A 81 8.58 40.14 -33.54
CA GLY A 81 8.51 41.22 -34.52
C GLY A 81 7.13 41.63 -35.07
N GLU A 82 6.71 42.84 -34.73
CA GLU A 82 6.04 43.67 -35.73
C GLU A 82 6.60 45.09 -35.64
N ARG A 83 7.25 45.50 -36.73
CA ARG A 83 7.70 46.87 -37.00
C ARG A 83 6.49 47.69 -37.47
N ALA A 84 6.63 49.00 -37.26
CA ALA A 84 5.99 50.12 -37.96
C ALA A 84 4.59 50.54 -37.50
N GLN A 85 4.49 51.78 -36.99
CA GLN A 85 4.01 52.93 -37.78
C GLN A 85 4.04 54.22 -36.95
N GLY A 86 4.34 55.35 -37.61
CA GLY A 86 4.01 56.71 -37.16
C GLY A 86 5.18 57.55 -36.67
#